data_AF-A0A6G1F421-F1
#
_entry.id   AF-A0A6G1F421-F1
#
_cell.length_a   1.000
_cell.length_b   1.000
_cell.length_c   1.000
_cell.angle_alpha   90.00
_cell.angle_beta   90.00
_cell.angle_gamma   90.00
#
_symmetry.space_group_name_H-M   'P 1'
#
loop_
_entity.id
_entity.type
_entity.pdbx_description
1 polymer ?
#
loop_
_entity_poly.entity_id
_entity_poly.type
_entity_poly.pdbx_seq_one_letter_code
_entity_poly.pdbx_strand_id
1 'polypeptide(L)' 'MKNPVFHGRSKHIDTRYQFIRECVESGQIVIEFIRTEEQRADALTKGLPTAKLATAWHLLGVRNLGPRQD' A
#
# COMPACT_ATOMS: atom_id res chain seq x y z
N MET A 1 34.44 9.47 5.20
CA MET A 1 33.66 10.38 4.34
C MET A 1 32.19 10.29 4.77
N LYS A 2 31.71 11.18 5.65
CA LYS A 2 30.29 11.23 6.04
C LYS A 2 29.61 12.24 5.12
N ASN A 3 28.83 11.76 4.14
CA ASN A 3 28.04 12.62 3.27
C ASN A 3 26.74 13.01 4.01
N PRO A 4 26.59 14.27 4.46
CA PRO A 4 25.43 14.69 5.28
C PRO A 4 24.11 14.69 4.50
N VAL A 5 24.20 14.73 3.17
CA VAL A 5 23.05 14.88 2.26
C VAL A 5 22.25 13.57 2.12
N PHE A 6 22.87 12.41 2.34
CA PHE A 6 22.21 11.10 2.23
C PHE A 6 21.46 10.67 3.49
N HIS A 7 21.67 11.32 4.63
CA HIS A 7 21.14 10.84 5.90
C HIS A 7 19.63 10.98 6.04
N GLY A 8 19.00 11.99 5.43
CA GLY A 8 17.57 12.24 5.62
C GLY A 8 16.67 11.12 5.10
N ARG A 9 16.81 10.77 3.81
CA ARG A 9 15.97 9.75 3.16
C ARG A 9 16.27 8.34 3.67
N SER A 10 17.54 7.99 3.86
CA SER A 10 17.92 6.68 4.40
C SER A 10 17.41 6.52 5.83
N LYS A 11 17.52 7.55 6.68
CA LYS A 11 17.00 7.50 8.05
C LYS A 11 15.49 7.23 8.09
N HIS A 12 14.70 7.84 7.20
CA HIS A 12 13.26 7.58 7.14
C HIS A 12 12.94 6.13 6.74
N ILE A 13 13.73 5.54 5.84
CA ILE A 13 13.60 4.12 5.47
C ILE A 13 13.96 3.23 6.66
N ASP A 14 15.10 3.49 7.30
CA ASP A 14 15.60 2.71 8.43
C ASP A 14 14.62 2.71 9.60
N THR A 15 14.08 3.89 9.96
CA THR A 15 13.09 4.00 11.04
C THR A 15 11.79 3.25 10.72
N ARG A 16 11.26 3.36 9.49
CA ARG A 16 10.03 2.64 9.10
C ARG A 16 10.25 1.14 9.06
N TYR A 17 11.39 0.70 8.54
CA TYR A 17 11.74 -0.71 8.49
C TYR A 17 11.84 -1.32 9.89
N GLN A 18 12.55 -0.64 10.80
CA GLN A 18 12.71 -1.11 12.17
C GLN A 18 11.36 -1.22 12.89
N PHE A 19 10.47 -0.23 12.73
CA PHE A 19 9.13 -0.27 13.30
C PHE A 19 8.29 -1.44 12.77
N ILE A 20 8.25 -1.65 11.44
CA ILE A 20 7.49 -2.76 10.85
C ILE A 20 8.05 -4.10 11.33
N ARG A 21 9.38 -4.22 11.41
CA ARG A 21 10.04 -5.42 11.90
C ARG A 21 9.64 -5.75 13.33
N GLU A 22 9.64 -4.77 14.23
CA GLU A 22 9.21 -4.93 15.63
C GLU A 22 7.74 -5.36 15.73
N CYS A 23 6.84 -4.78 14.92
CA CYS A 23 5.45 -5.21 14.87
C CYS A 23 5.28 -6.66 14.38
N VAL A 24 6.12 -7.12 13.45
CA VAL A 24 6.10 -8.51 12.97
C VAL A 24 6.66 -9.45 14.03
N GLU A 25 7.81 -9.11 14.62
CA GLU A 25 8.46 -9.93 15.67
C GLU A 25 7.59 -10.04 16.93
N SER A 26 6.83 -9.01 17.27
CA SER A 26 5.86 -9.03 18.37
C SER A 26 4.51 -9.69 18.02
N GLY A 27 4.33 -10.14 16.77
CA GLY A 27 3.10 -10.78 16.30
C GLY A 27 1.90 -9.84 16.13
N GLN A 28 2.11 -8.52 16.19
CA GLN A 28 1.07 -7.52 15.94
C GLN A 28 0.64 -7.45 14.47
N ILE A 29 1.56 -7.79 13.56
CA ILE A 29 1.33 -7.79 12.11
C ILE A 29 1.81 -9.12 11.53
N VAL A 30 1.01 -9.70 10.65
CA VAL A 30 1.42 -10.81 9.77
C VAL A 30 1.57 -10.27 8.35
N ILE A 31 2.69 -10.57 7.71
CA ILE A 31 2.95 -10.19 6.32
C ILE A 31 2.58 -11.36 5.42
N GLU A 32 1.69 -11.09 4.46
CA GLU A 32 1.32 -12.04 3.42
C GLU A 32 1.62 -11.45 2.05
N PHE A 33 2.11 -12.30 1.15
CA PHE A 33 2.27 -11.91 -0.25
C PHE A 33 0.91 -11.89 -0.93
N ILE A 34 0.59 -10.77 -1.58
CA ILE A 34 -0.59 -10.63 -2.43
C ILE A 34 -0.09 -10.34 -3.85
N ARG A 35 -0.63 -11.06 -4.82
CA ARG A 35 -0.33 -10.83 -6.23
C ARG A 35 -0.78 -9.43 -6.64
N THR A 36 -0.07 -8.81 -7.58
CA THR A 36 -0.39 -7.44 -8.02
C THR A 36 -1.83 -7.29 -8.52
N GLU A 37 -2.37 -8.33 -9.16
CA GLU A 37 -3.75 -8.32 -9.64
C GLU A 37 -4.80 -8.32 -8.51
N GLU A 38 -4.40 -8.76 -7.32
CA GLU A 38 -5.26 -8.93 -6.14
C GLU A 38 -5.06 -7.82 -5.09
N GLN A 39 -4.17 -6.86 -5.38
CA GLN A 39 -3.80 -5.80 -4.44
C GLN A 39 -4.88 -4.71 -4.35
N ARG A 40 -5.94 -4.98 -3.57
CA ARG A 40 -7.08 -4.05 -3.35
C ARG A 40 -6.69 -2.64 -2.91
N ALA A 41 -5.57 -2.48 -2.20
CA ALA A 41 -5.07 -1.17 -1.75
C ALA A 41 -4.69 -0.24 -2.91
N ASP A 42 -4.42 -0.77 -4.10
CA ASP A 42 -4.06 0.02 -5.26
C ASP A 42 -5.19 0.94 -5.71
N ALA A 43 -6.45 0.60 -5.44
CA ALA A 43 -7.61 1.46 -5.71
C ALA A 43 -7.53 2.81 -4.98
N LEU A 44 -6.89 2.85 -3.81
CA LEU A 44 -6.83 4.04 -2.94
C LEU A 44 -5.50 4.79 -3.03
N THR A 45 -4.47 4.15 -3.60
CA THR A 45 -3.09 4.66 -3.55
C THR A 45 -2.49 4.99 -4.91
N LYS A 46 -3.12 4.52 -6.01
CA LYS A 46 -2.59 4.67 -7.37
C LYS A 46 -3.65 5.18 -8.34
N GLY A 47 -3.22 5.94 -9.34
CA GLY A 47 -4.01 6.21 -10.54
C GLY A 47 -3.95 4.99 -11.47
N LEU A 48 -4.96 4.12 -11.42
CA LEU A 48 -5.02 2.90 -12.24
C LEU A 48 -5.89 3.08 -13.49
N PRO A 49 -5.61 2.35 -14.60
CA PRO A 49 -6.55 2.22 -15.70
C PRO A 49 -7.90 1.67 -15.23
N THR A 50 -8.99 2.09 -15.85
CA THR A 50 -10.38 1.78 -15.45
C THR A 50 -10.61 0.30 -15.16
N ALA A 51 -10.07 -0.60 -15.99
CA ALA A 51 -10.22 -2.04 -15.79
C ALA A 51 -9.56 -2.53 -14.49
N LYS A 52 -8.32 -2.09 -14.21
CA LYS A 52 -7.61 -2.47 -12.97
C LYS A 52 -8.25 -1.83 -11.74
N LEU A 53 -8.71 -0.59 -11.89
CA LEU A 53 -9.45 0.11 -10.84
C LEU A 53 -10.75 -0.63 -10.50
N ALA A 54 -11.53 -1.04 -11.51
CA ALA A 54 -12.76 -1.81 -11.32
C ALA A 54 -12.50 -3.14 -10.60
N THR A 55 -11.45 -3.88 -10.97
CA THR A 55 -11.04 -5.10 -10.26
C THR A 55 -10.70 -4.82 -8.80
N ALA A 56 -9.88 -3.80 -8.54
CA ALA A 56 -9.49 -3.44 -7.17
C ALA A 56 -10.68 -2.99 -6.31
N TRP A 57 -11.63 -2.24 -6.88
CA TRP A 57 -12.89 -1.88 -6.22
C TRP A 57 -13.76 -3.10 -5.92
N HIS A 58 -13.86 -4.03 -6.87
CA HIS A 58 -14.59 -5.28 -6.67
C HIS A 58 -13.99 -6.09 -5.52
N LEU A 59 -12.66 -6.22 -5.46
CA LEU A 59 -11.94 -6.87 -4.36
C LEU A 59 -12.10 -6.15 -3.02
N LEU A 60 -12.31 -4.83 -3.03
CA LEU A 60 -12.63 -4.04 -1.84
C LEU A 60 -14.09 -4.23 -1.39
N GLY A 61 -14.92 -4.91 -2.18
CA GLY A 61 -16.36 -5.09 -1.92
C GLY A 61 -17.23 -3.94 -2.40
N VAL A 62 -16.68 -2.97 -3.13
CA VAL A 62 -17.47 -1.89 -3.72
C VAL A 62 -18.20 -2.43 -4.95
N ARG A 63 -19.53 -2.47 -4.86
CA ARG A 63 -20.43 -2.86 -5.93
C ARG A 63 -21.08 -1.61 -6.49
N ASN A 64 -21.32 -1.61 -7.81
CA ASN A 64 -21.94 -0.52 -8.58
C ASN A 64 -22.82 0.40 -7.70
N LEU A 65 -22.28 1.56 -7.35
CA LEU A 65 -23.10 2.72 -7.06
C LEU A 65 -23.69 3.07 -8.42
N GLY A 66 -25.02 3.00 -8.59
CA GLY A 66 -25.67 3.36 -9.84
C GLY A 66 -25.19 4.74 -10.35
N PRO A 67 -25.51 5.10 -11.61
CA PRO A 67 -25.07 6.38 -12.16
C PRO A 67 -25.40 7.50 -11.18
N ARG A 68 -24.38 8.29 -10.85
CA ARG A 68 -24.54 9.51 -10.06
C ARG A 68 -25.53 10.37 -10.84
N GLN A 69 -26.72 10.55 -10.28
CA GLN A 69 -27.71 11.47 -10.83
C GLN A 69 -27.22 12.86 -10.41
N ASP A 70 -26.58 13.54 -11.36
CA ASP A 70 -26.21 14.95 -11.26
C ASP A 70 -27.30 15.77 -11.97
#